data_AF-A0A0C5WNT8-F1
#
_entry.id   AF-A0A0C5WNT8-F1
#
_cell.length_a   1.000
_cell.length_b   1.000
_cell.length_c   1.000
_cell.angle_alpha   90.00
_cell.angle_beta   90.00
_cell.angle_gamma   90.00
#
_symmetry.space_group_name_H-M   'P 1'
#
loop_
_entity.id
_entity.type
_entity.pdbx_description
1 polymer ?
#
loop_
_entity_poly.entity_id
_entity_poly.type
_entity_poly.pdbx_seq_one_letter_code
_entity_poly.pdbx_strand_id
1 'polypeptide(L)'
;MIHNSKKRRRVERETETEFSEGRVIEISDIIGPNPRAAVRYAKTQLGRTYNLFSQNCEQFVREAHGLQIECTQFQRLVVAAAGGYMTLSAPSMLGKMAGMGVLLGAVLTSSEKQPYQNAVNGAKLAVGASLILPSLLRRIL
;
A
#
# COMPACT_ATOMS: atom_id res chain seq x y z
N MET A 1 -13.43 18.57 -4.31
CA MET A 1 -12.26 17.71 -4.01
C MET A 1 -11.03 18.28 -4.71
N ILE A 2 -9.85 18.23 -4.09
CA ILE A 2 -8.56 18.51 -4.76
C ILE A 2 -7.76 17.20 -4.72
N HIS A 3 -7.29 16.74 -5.87
CA HIS A 3 -6.61 15.45 -6.01
C HIS A 3 -5.58 15.49 -7.13
N ASN A 4 -4.64 14.54 -7.13
CA ASN A 4 -3.67 14.35 -8.22
C ASN A 4 -4.01 13.10 -9.03
N SER A 5 -4.97 13.22 -9.95
CA SER A 5 -5.53 12.07 -10.65
C SER A 5 -4.73 11.66 -11.89
N LYS A 6 -4.57 10.34 -12.06
CA LYS A 6 -4.07 9.70 -13.28
C LYS A 6 -4.92 10.05 -14.51
N LYS A 7 -6.24 10.18 -14.36
CA LYS A 7 -7.17 10.51 -15.46
C LYS A 7 -6.88 11.88 -16.04
N ARG A 8 -6.64 12.86 -15.16
CA ARG A 8 -6.40 14.26 -15.53
C ARG A 8 -4.92 14.56 -15.77
N ARG A 9 -4.03 13.67 -15.32
CA ARG A 9 -2.57 13.78 -15.38
C ARG A 9 -2.02 15.03 -14.69
N ARG A 10 -2.77 15.58 -13.73
CA ARG A 10 -2.39 16.76 -12.95
C ARG A 10 -3.19 16.86 -11.65
N VAL A 11 -2.75 17.74 -10.76
CA VAL A 11 -3.53 18.20 -9.62
C VAL A 11 -4.68 19.07 -10.11
N GLU A 12 -5.90 18.70 -9.78
CA GLU A 12 -7.10 19.39 -10.22
C GLU A 12 -8.12 19.50 -9.08
N ARG A 13 -9.05 20.46 -9.23
CA ARG A 13 -10.20 20.61 -8.35
C ARG A 13 -11.46 20.21 -9.12
N GLU A 14 -12.18 19.23 -8.60
CA GLU A 14 -13.44 18.76 -9.16
C GLU A 14 -14.54 18.80 -8.09
N THR A 15 -15.80 18.72 -8.52
CA THR A 15 -16.93 18.47 -7.62
C THR A 15 -16.82 17.06 -7.01
N GLU A 16 -17.57 16.82 -5.94
CA GLU A 16 -17.61 15.50 -5.30
C GLU A 16 -18.18 14.43 -6.25
N THR A 17 -19.23 14.77 -6.99
CA THR A 17 -19.88 13.90 -7.97
C THR A 17 -18.96 13.53 -9.13
N GLU A 18 -18.23 14.51 -9.68
CA GLU A 18 -17.25 14.25 -10.74
C GLU A 18 -16.10 13.37 -10.25
N PHE A 19 -15.64 13.60 -9.01
CA PHE A 19 -14.57 12.83 -8.42
C PHE A 19 -14.99 11.38 -8.12
N SER A 20 -16.21 11.18 -7.62
CA SER A 20 -16.68 9.87 -7.20
C SER A 20 -17.09 8.98 -8.37
N GLU A 21 -17.46 9.56 -9.51
CA GLU A 21 -17.96 8.83 -10.69
C GLU A 21 -19.08 7.84 -10.33
N GLY A 22 -19.95 8.22 -9.38
CA GLY A 22 -21.05 7.38 -8.91
C GLY A 22 -20.66 6.30 -7.88
N ARG A 23 -19.41 6.29 -7.41
CA ARG A 23 -18.95 5.40 -6.33
C ARG A 23 -19.12 6.06 -4.96
N VAL A 24 -19.15 5.25 -3.91
CA VAL A 24 -19.09 5.74 -2.53
C VAL A 24 -17.67 6.26 -2.25
N ILE A 25 -17.56 7.45 -1.67
CA ILE A 25 -16.28 8.00 -1.23
C ILE A 25 -15.98 7.44 0.16
N GLU A 26 -14.88 6.70 0.28
CA GLU A 26 -14.34 6.27 1.56
C GLU A 26 -13.36 7.33 2.08
N ILE A 27 -13.50 7.68 3.36
CA ILE A 27 -12.60 8.64 4.01
C ILE A 27 -11.32 7.89 4.41
N SER A 28 -10.20 8.34 3.89
CA SER A 28 -8.86 7.81 4.19
C SER A 28 -8.42 8.12 5.62
N ASP A 29 -7.62 7.22 6.20
CA ASP A 29 -6.96 7.43 7.50
C ASP A 29 -5.76 8.40 7.39
N ILE A 30 -5.35 8.80 6.18
CA ILE A 30 -4.22 9.69 5.94
C ILE A 30 -4.58 11.12 6.35
N ILE A 31 -4.27 11.47 7.59
CA ILE A 31 -4.54 12.80 8.15
C ILE A 31 -3.34 13.33 8.92
N GLY A 32 -2.87 14.50 8.50
CA GLY A 32 -1.86 15.29 9.20
C GLY A 32 -2.46 16.18 10.31
N PRO A 33 -1.61 16.78 11.15
CA PRO A 33 -2.03 17.52 12.34
C PRO A 33 -2.86 18.79 12.04
N ASN A 34 -2.77 19.33 10.82
CA ASN A 34 -3.51 20.53 10.43
C ASN A 34 -4.19 20.36 9.06
N PRO A 35 -5.41 19.80 9.01
CA PRO A 35 -6.15 19.59 7.76
C PRO A 35 -6.43 20.90 6.98
N ARG A 36 -6.59 22.03 7.68
CA ARG A 36 -6.79 23.33 7.02
C ARG A 36 -5.53 23.78 6.27
N ALA A 37 -4.35 23.54 6.84
CA ALA A 37 -3.09 23.79 6.15
C ALA A 37 -2.94 22.88 4.93
N ALA A 38 -3.35 21.62 5.02
CA ALA A 38 -3.32 20.69 3.90
C ALA A 38 -4.18 21.16 2.73
N VAL A 39 -5.39 21.65 2.99
CA VAL A 39 -6.25 22.22 1.93
C VAL A 39 -5.62 23.47 1.31
N ARG A 40 -4.98 24.33 2.11
CA ARG A 40 -4.27 25.51 1.58
C ARG A 40 -3.12 25.10 0.67
N TYR A 41 -2.29 24.15 1.11
CA TYR A 41 -1.21 23.59 0.31
C TYR A 41 -1.73 22.98 -1.00
N ALA A 42 -2.75 22.12 -0.91
CA ALA A 42 -3.32 21.47 -2.08
C ALA A 42 -3.81 22.48 -3.15
N LYS A 43 -4.34 23.63 -2.72
CA LYS A 43 -4.74 24.72 -3.63
C LYS A 43 -3.56 25.36 -4.36
N THR A 44 -2.39 25.49 -3.73
CA THR A 44 -1.20 26.08 -4.39
C THR A 44 -0.58 25.14 -5.42
N GLN A 45 -0.94 23.85 -5.38
CA GLN A 45 -0.39 22.82 -6.27
C GLN A 45 -1.26 22.55 -7.51
N LEU A 46 -2.38 23.27 -7.70
CA LEU A 46 -3.25 23.09 -8.87
C LEU A 46 -2.45 23.21 -10.18
N GLY A 47 -2.66 22.25 -11.09
CA GLY A 47 -1.95 22.16 -12.36
C GLY A 47 -0.63 21.40 -12.33
N ARG A 48 -0.07 21.08 -11.15
CA ARG A 48 1.14 20.25 -11.03
C ARG A 48 0.92 18.90 -11.73
N THR A 49 1.88 18.47 -12.55
CA THR A 49 1.78 17.23 -13.33
C THR A 49 1.72 15.99 -12.44
N TYR A 50 1.02 14.97 -12.92
CA TYR A 50 0.97 13.65 -12.28
C TYR A 50 2.20 12.81 -12.65
N ASN A 51 2.72 12.07 -11.68
CA ASN A 51 3.73 11.02 -11.89
C ASN A 51 3.39 9.83 -11.00
N LEU A 52 3.23 8.64 -11.59
CA LEU A 52 2.83 7.44 -10.84
C LEU A 52 3.79 7.08 -9.69
N PHE A 53 5.08 7.34 -9.87
CA PHE A 53 6.13 6.91 -8.95
C PHE A 53 6.45 7.94 -7.86
N SER A 54 6.24 9.23 -8.12
CA SER A 54 6.63 10.31 -7.22
C SER A 54 5.52 11.29 -6.86
N GLN A 55 4.41 11.32 -7.61
CA GLN A 55 3.34 12.32 -7.52
C GLN A 55 1.99 11.67 -7.81
N ASN A 56 1.71 10.52 -7.20
CA ASN A 56 0.40 9.89 -7.27
C ASN A 56 -0.58 10.48 -6.22
N CYS A 57 -1.84 10.03 -6.22
CA CYS A 57 -2.86 10.54 -5.29
C CYS A 57 -2.43 10.45 -3.83
N GLU A 58 -1.89 9.30 -3.40
CA GLU A 58 -1.51 9.08 -2.00
C GLU A 58 -0.32 9.96 -1.60
N GLN A 59 0.70 10.01 -2.45
CA GLN A 59 1.88 10.85 -2.24
C GLN A 59 1.49 12.32 -2.13
N PHE A 60 0.58 12.78 -2.99
CA PHE A 60 0.06 14.14 -2.95
C PHE A 60 -0.70 14.44 -1.65
N VAL A 61 -1.56 13.52 -1.19
CA VAL A 61 -2.30 13.70 0.07
C VAL A 61 -1.34 13.74 1.26
N ARG A 62 -0.38 12.82 1.33
CA ARG A 62 0.66 12.81 2.38
C ARG A 62 1.48 14.09 2.38
N GLU A 63 1.94 14.52 1.21
CA GLU A 63 2.67 15.78 1.03
C GLU A 63 1.85 16.98 1.51
N ALA A 64 0.57 17.06 1.11
CA ALA A 64 -0.32 18.14 1.55
C ALA A 64 -0.51 18.14 3.07
N HIS A 65 -0.60 16.97 3.68
CA HIS A 65 -0.71 16.82 5.13
C HIS A 65 0.63 16.96 5.88
N GLY A 66 1.74 17.21 5.20
CA GLY A 66 3.08 17.32 5.82
C GLY A 66 3.60 15.99 6.38
N LEU A 67 3.09 14.87 5.88
CA LEU A 67 3.50 13.53 6.26
C LEU A 67 4.66 13.06 5.38
N GLN A 68 5.36 12.01 5.83
CA GLN A 68 6.39 11.37 5.02
C GLN A 68 5.78 10.82 3.73
N ILE A 69 6.36 11.22 2.59
CA ILE A 69 5.94 10.76 1.27
C ILE A 69 6.38 9.30 1.10
N GLU A 70 5.42 8.41 0.90
CA GLU A 70 5.65 7.00 0.62
C GLU A 70 4.95 6.61 -0.69
N CYS A 71 5.54 5.68 -1.43
CA CYS A 71 4.93 5.10 -2.63
C CYS A 71 4.45 3.67 -2.34
N THR A 72 3.59 3.53 -1.35
CA THR A 72 3.03 2.25 -0.87
C THR A 72 2.48 1.37 -2.00
N GLN A 73 1.82 1.94 -3.01
CA GLN A 73 1.32 1.20 -4.17
C GLN A 73 2.46 0.50 -4.94
N PHE A 74 3.57 1.21 -5.15
CA PHE A 74 4.75 0.64 -5.79
C PHE A 74 5.46 -0.36 -4.87
N GLN A 75 5.57 -0.06 -3.57
CA GLN A 75 6.14 -0.98 -2.58
C GLN A 75 5.36 -2.30 -2.55
N ARG A 76 4.02 -2.23 -2.54
CA ARG A 76 3.13 -3.40 -2.58
C ARG A 76 3.37 -4.24 -3.83
N LEU A 77 3.49 -3.61 -5.00
CA LEU A 77 3.80 -4.31 -6.25
C LEU A 77 5.15 -5.02 -6.19
N VAL A 78 6.21 -4.31 -5.80
CA VAL A 78 7.57 -4.85 -5.72
C VAL A 78 7.63 -6.03 -4.76
N VAL A 79 7.04 -5.89 -3.58
CA VAL A 79 7.07 -6.93 -2.55
C VAL A 79 6.22 -8.13 -2.94
N ALA A 80 5.04 -7.92 -3.54
CA ALA A 80 4.23 -9.02 -4.05
C ALA A 80 4.97 -9.79 -5.16
N ALA A 81 5.61 -9.09 -6.10
CA ALA A 81 6.40 -9.72 -7.15
C ALA A 81 7.58 -10.53 -6.59
N ALA A 82 8.32 -9.97 -5.64
CA ALA A 82 9.42 -10.65 -4.97
C ALA A 82 8.95 -11.90 -4.18
N GLY A 83 7.85 -11.78 -3.42
CA GLY A 83 7.24 -12.89 -2.70
C GLY A 83 6.76 -14.01 -3.62
N GLY A 84 6.10 -13.65 -4.73
CA GLY A 84 5.67 -14.61 -5.75
C GLY A 84 6.86 -15.34 -6.39
N TYR A 85 7.89 -14.61 -6.80
CA TYR A 85 9.12 -15.20 -7.33
C TYR A 85 9.76 -16.18 -6.33
N MET A 86 9.92 -15.76 -5.07
CA MET A 86 10.50 -16.58 -4.02
C MET A 86 9.65 -17.84 -3.73
N THR A 87 8.33 -17.74 -3.79
CA THR A 87 7.42 -18.89 -3.65
C THR A 87 7.65 -19.94 -4.74
N LEU A 88 7.90 -19.50 -5.97
CA LEU A 88 8.05 -20.39 -7.13
C LEU A 88 9.48 -20.95 -7.25
N SER A 89 10.48 -20.12 -6.96
CA SER A 89 11.88 -20.42 -7.27
C SER A 89 12.74 -20.86 -6.08
N ALA A 90 12.27 -20.71 -4.84
CA ALA A 90 13.08 -21.11 -3.68
C ALA A 90 13.34 -22.63 -3.65
N PRO A 91 14.58 -23.07 -3.38
CA PRO A 91 14.93 -24.49 -3.36
C PRO A 91 14.39 -25.22 -2.12
N SER A 92 14.22 -24.50 -1.00
CA SER A 92 13.74 -25.07 0.26
C SER A 92 12.25 -24.82 0.47
N MET A 93 11.56 -25.79 1.06
CA MET A 93 10.14 -25.64 1.44
C MET A 93 9.93 -24.44 2.38
N LEU A 94 10.88 -24.21 3.29
CA LEU A 94 10.86 -23.06 4.19
C LEU A 94 10.94 -21.73 3.42
N GLY A 95 11.81 -21.65 2.40
CA GLY A 95 11.91 -20.49 1.53
C GLY A 95 10.63 -20.25 0.72
N LYS A 96 9.99 -21.32 0.22
CA LYS A 96 8.70 -21.21 -0.46
C LYS A 96 7.59 -20.69 0.46
N MET A 97 7.53 -21.19 1.70
CA MET A 97 6.56 -20.73 2.70
C MET A 97 6.79 -19.27 3.11
N ALA A 98 8.05 -18.87 3.28
CA ALA A 98 8.39 -17.47 3.51
C ALA A 98 7.95 -16.59 2.33
N GLY A 99 8.17 -17.03 1.08
CA GLY A 99 7.76 -16.31 -0.12
C GLY A 99 6.25 -16.13 -0.19
N MET A 100 5.51 -17.19 0.16
CA MET A 100 4.05 -17.17 0.18
C MET A 100 3.52 -16.23 1.27
N GLY A 101 4.16 -16.22 2.44
CA GLY A 101 3.88 -15.26 3.51
C GLY A 101 4.15 -13.81 3.11
N VAL A 102 5.27 -13.53 2.41
CA VAL A 102 5.58 -12.21 1.84
C VAL A 102 4.49 -11.78 0.86
N LEU A 103 4.14 -12.65 -0.09
CA LEU A 103 3.13 -12.38 -1.12
C LEU A 103 1.77 -12.08 -0.50
N LEU A 104 1.29 -12.95 0.39
CA LEU A 104 -0.01 -12.78 1.04
C LEU A 104 -0.01 -11.53 1.94
N GLY A 105 1.06 -11.30 2.69
CA GLY A 105 1.21 -10.10 3.51
C GLY A 105 1.15 -8.81 2.69
N ALA A 106 1.78 -8.78 1.50
CA ALA A 106 1.70 -7.63 0.60
C ALA A 106 0.33 -7.47 -0.06
N VAL A 107 -0.28 -8.57 -0.54
CA VAL A 107 -1.56 -8.52 -1.27
C VAL A 107 -2.73 -8.21 -0.35
N LEU A 108 -2.73 -8.68 0.89
CA LEU A 108 -3.80 -8.43 1.86
C LEU A 108 -3.66 -7.09 2.58
N THR A 109 -2.52 -6.41 2.45
CA THR A 109 -2.31 -5.09 3.04
C THR A 109 -3.05 -4.00 2.28
N SER A 110 -3.76 -3.14 3.03
CA SER A 110 -4.32 -1.90 2.48
C SER A 110 -3.20 -1.06 1.86
N SER A 111 -3.47 -0.49 0.69
CA SER A 111 -2.50 0.37 -0.01
C SER A 111 -2.06 1.58 0.82
N GLU A 112 -2.79 1.97 1.86
CA GLU A 112 -2.41 3.10 2.73
C GLU A 112 -1.48 2.69 3.88
N LYS A 113 -1.27 1.38 4.12
CA LYS A 113 -0.53 0.83 5.27
C LYS A 113 0.75 0.15 4.81
N GLN A 114 1.83 0.35 5.56
CA GLN A 114 3.23 -0.02 5.28
C GLN A 114 3.41 -1.44 4.68
N PRO A 115 3.47 -1.57 3.33
CA PRO A 115 3.41 -2.88 2.67
C PRO A 115 4.60 -3.79 2.98
N TYR A 116 5.79 -3.21 3.14
CA TYR A 116 6.99 -3.95 3.50
C TYR A 116 6.87 -4.62 4.87
N GLN A 117 6.38 -3.89 5.89
CA GLN A 117 6.29 -4.43 7.25
C GLN A 117 5.30 -5.58 7.32
N ASN A 118 4.15 -5.43 6.68
CA ASN A 118 3.14 -6.48 6.67
C ASN A 118 3.58 -7.72 5.88
N ALA A 119 4.33 -7.54 4.80
CA ALA A 119 4.93 -8.67 4.09
C ALA A 119 5.95 -9.42 4.94
N VAL A 120 6.80 -8.71 5.69
CA VAL A 120 7.73 -9.31 6.65
C VAL A 120 6.96 -10.07 7.75
N ASN A 121 5.89 -9.49 8.28
CA ASN A 121 5.05 -10.15 9.28
C ASN A 121 4.38 -11.41 8.71
N GLY A 122 3.86 -11.34 7.48
CA GLY A 122 3.31 -12.50 6.77
C GLY A 122 4.34 -13.62 6.58
N ALA A 123 5.57 -13.28 6.22
CA ALA A 123 6.68 -14.23 6.10
C ALA A 123 6.99 -14.93 7.44
N LYS A 124 7.12 -14.14 8.51
CA LYS A 124 7.36 -14.66 9.88
C LYS A 124 6.26 -15.62 10.32
N LEU A 125 5.00 -15.27 10.09
CA LEU A 125 3.84 -16.09 10.43
C LEU A 125 3.83 -17.41 9.63
N ALA A 126 4.03 -17.35 8.31
CA ALA A 126 4.05 -18.53 7.46
C ALA A 126 5.17 -19.51 7.84
N VAL A 127 6.38 -18.98 8.08
CA VAL A 127 7.53 -19.76 8.54
C VAL A 127 7.26 -20.37 9.91
N GLY A 128 6.83 -19.56 10.90
CA GLY A 128 6.54 -20.03 12.24
C GLY A 128 5.46 -21.13 12.25
N ALA A 129 4.37 -20.93 11.51
CA ALA A 129 3.31 -21.91 11.33
C ALA A 129 3.86 -23.23 10.73
N SER A 130 4.68 -23.14 9.68
CA SER A 130 5.25 -24.32 9.02
C SER A 130 6.17 -25.16 9.91
N LEU A 131 6.80 -24.55 10.93
CA LEU A 131 7.63 -25.26 11.90
C LEU A 131 6.81 -25.86 13.05
N ILE A 132 5.80 -25.13 13.53
CA ILE A 132 5.04 -25.49 14.74
C ILE A 132 3.95 -26.53 14.41
N LEU A 133 3.18 -26.35 13.34
CA LEU A 133 2.04 -27.22 13.01
C LEU A 133 2.43 -28.71 12.88
N PRO A 134 3.51 -29.07 12.17
CA PRO A 134 3.93 -30.48 12.08
C PRO A 134 4.39 -31.06 13.43
N SER A 135 4.91 -30.21 14.33
CA SER A 135 5.34 -30.64 15.66
C SER A 135 4.17 -30.88 16.62
N LEU A 136 3.10 -30.09 16.49
CA LEU A 136 1.87 -30.26 17.26
C LEU A 136 1.05 -31.44 16.75
N LEU A 137 0.92 -31.59 15.43
CA LEU A 137 0.21 -32.71 14.81
C LEU A 137 0.81 -34.06 15.23
N ARG A 138 2.14 -34.16 15.31
CA ARG A 138 2.85 -35.35 15.81
C ARG A 138 2.67 -35.66 17.30
N ARG A 139 2.14 -34.73 18.10
CA ARG A 139 1.85 -34.95 19.52
C ARG A 139 0.40 -35.33 19.78
N ILE A 140 -0.49 -35.05 18.82
CA ILE A 140 -1.95 -35.25 18.96
C ILE A 140 -2.37 -36.53 18.22
N LEU A 141 -1.72 -36.84 17.09
CA LEU A 141 -1.80 -38.13 16.40
C LEU A 141 -0.79 -39.12 16.99
#